data_AF-A0AAJ4XLY0-F1
#
_entry.id   AF-A0AAJ4XLY0-F1
#
_cell.length_a   1.000
_cell.length_b   1.000
_cell.length_c   1.000
_cell.angle_alpha   90.00
_cell.angle_beta   90.00
_cell.angle_gamma   90.00
#
_symmetry.space_group_name_H-M   'P 1'
#
loop_
_entity.id
_entity.type
_entity.pdbx_description
1 polymer ?
#
loop_
_entity_poly.entity_id
_entity_poly.type
_entity_poly.pdbx_seq_one_letter_code
_entity_poly.pdbx_strand_id
1 'polypeptide(L)'
;MMKLFTLFVAMLWLMSEVSYAIPEMMPVAEMGNFPDARRLWHTVTITERFPGHGHDVNMDVGVTPEWKDFLAYSGQSKLGDALQVRMGPRAQLRIANEADQQLRAVEIRFRDFLLYRNAVLQLQEPKDQYIARHIVNAYVLQRDSDMQRARNRGMLRAAAAARAGVRVPVNVERENVEEPSVNGPRGSPAASERSVNSYWPRIL
;
A
#
# COMPACT_ATOMS: atom_id res chain seq x y z
N MET A 1 -55.59 10.78 -10.84
CA MET A 1 -54.58 10.83 -9.75
C MET A 1 -53.62 9.63 -9.71
N MET A 2 -54.00 8.41 -10.13
CA MET A 2 -53.11 7.24 -10.09
C MET A 2 -51.84 7.32 -10.96
N LYS A 3 -51.83 8.10 -12.06
CA LYS A 3 -50.68 8.20 -12.97
C LYS A 3 -49.50 8.99 -12.41
N LEU A 4 -49.71 9.86 -11.42
CA LEU A 4 -48.64 10.64 -10.79
C LEU A 4 -47.83 9.78 -9.80
N PHE A 5 -48.50 8.90 -9.05
CA PHE A 5 -47.84 8.03 -8.08
C PHE A 5 -46.90 7.02 -8.72
N THR A 6 -47.27 6.44 -9.87
CA THR A 6 -46.41 5.50 -10.61
C THR A 6 -45.16 6.17 -11.15
N LEU A 7 -45.26 7.43 -11.57
CA LEU A 7 -44.12 8.22 -12.02
C LEU A 7 -43.15 8.51 -10.88
N PHE A 8 -43.64 8.84 -9.68
CA PHE A 8 -42.80 9.05 -8.49
C PHE A 8 -42.10 7.77 -8.03
N VAL A 9 -42.79 6.62 -8.02
CA VAL A 9 -42.17 5.34 -7.64
C VAL A 9 -41.09 4.93 -8.65
N ALA A 10 -41.32 5.11 -9.96
CA ALA A 10 -40.33 4.84 -10.99
C ALA A 10 -39.11 5.79 -10.89
N MET A 11 -39.34 7.08 -10.58
CA MET A 11 -38.25 8.05 -10.36
C MET A 11 -37.47 7.78 -9.07
N LEU A 12 -38.13 7.36 -7.99
CA LEU A 12 -37.49 6.93 -6.74
C LEU A 12 -36.68 5.64 -6.94
N TRP A 13 -37.12 4.72 -7.80
CA TRP A 13 -36.34 3.54 -8.19
C TRP A 13 -35.14 3.89 -9.07
N LEU A 14 -35.31 4.78 -10.05
CA LEU A 14 -34.20 5.29 -10.88
C LEU A 14 -33.17 6.09 -10.08
N MET A 15 -33.59 6.76 -8.99
CA MET A 15 -32.68 7.47 -8.08
C MET A 15 -32.11 6.56 -6.98
N SER A 16 -32.75 5.42 -6.68
CA SER A 16 -32.24 4.40 -5.75
C SER A 16 -31.18 3.50 -6.41
N GLU A 17 -31.18 3.40 -7.74
CA GLU A 17 -30.17 2.69 -8.54
C GLU A 17 -29.07 3.59 -9.12
N VAL A 18 -28.92 4.82 -8.62
CA VAL A 18 -27.56 5.39 -8.50
C VAL A 18 -26.87 4.66 -7.34
N SER A 19 -26.76 3.35 -7.51
CA SER A 19 -26.05 2.44 -6.64
C SER A 19 -24.66 3.05 -6.52
N TYR A 20 -24.27 3.36 -5.29
CA TYR A 20 -22.99 3.94 -4.95
C TYR A 20 -21.91 2.89 -5.19
N ALA A 21 -21.75 2.46 -6.44
CA ALA A 21 -20.80 1.49 -6.89
C ALA A 21 -19.44 2.11 -6.66
N ILE A 22 -18.76 1.63 -5.62
CA ILE A 22 -17.41 2.05 -5.30
C ILE A 22 -16.58 1.70 -6.53
N PRO A 23 -15.97 2.69 -7.21
CA PRO A 23 -15.23 2.42 -8.43
C PRO A 23 -14.11 1.45 -8.10
N GLU A 24 -13.97 0.42 -8.94
CA GLU A 24 -12.89 -0.53 -8.81
C GLU A 24 -11.55 0.22 -8.96
N MET A 25 -10.76 0.21 -7.89
CA MET A 25 -9.45 0.86 -7.91
C MET A 25 -8.42 -0.10 -8.46
N MET A 26 -7.78 0.29 -9.55
CA MET A 26 -6.68 -0.43 -10.20
C MET A 26 -5.33 -0.06 -9.57
N PRO A 27 -4.32 -0.95 -9.65
CA PRO A 27 -2.97 -0.62 -9.21
C PRO A 27 -2.38 0.49 -10.09
N VAL A 28 -1.59 1.38 -9.51
CA VAL A 28 -0.82 2.38 -10.28
C VAL A 28 0.22 1.70 -11.18
N ALA A 29 0.55 2.34 -12.30
CA ALA A 29 1.44 1.77 -13.33
C ALA A 29 2.83 1.41 -12.77
N GLU A 30 3.34 2.23 -11.86
CA GLU A 30 4.66 2.10 -11.23
C GLU A 30 4.74 0.88 -10.30
N MET A 31 3.61 0.29 -9.91
CA MET A 31 3.57 -0.85 -8.98
C MET A 31 4.37 -2.04 -9.51
N GLY A 32 4.45 -2.21 -10.84
CA GLY A 32 5.28 -3.24 -11.48
C GLY A 32 6.77 -3.16 -11.09
N ASN A 33 7.26 -1.98 -10.75
CA ASN A 33 8.66 -1.74 -10.38
C ASN A 33 9.00 -2.20 -8.96
N PHE A 34 7.99 -2.50 -8.14
CA PHE A 34 8.14 -2.80 -6.71
C PHE A 34 7.51 -4.15 -6.37
N PRO A 35 8.30 -5.24 -6.33
CA PRO A 35 7.78 -6.58 -6.06
C PRO A 35 6.99 -6.70 -4.75
N ASP A 36 7.46 -6.03 -3.70
CA ASP A 36 6.81 -5.95 -2.39
C ASP A 36 5.47 -5.20 -2.46
N ALA A 37 5.38 -4.10 -3.23
CA ALA A 37 4.11 -3.40 -3.40
C ALA A 37 3.07 -4.23 -4.16
N ARG A 38 3.49 -5.06 -5.13
CA ARG A 38 2.59 -6.03 -5.78
C ARG A 38 2.06 -7.06 -4.78
N ARG A 39 2.89 -7.52 -3.85
CA ARG A 39 2.47 -8.44 -2.78
C ARG A 39 1.52 -7.77 -1.80
N LEU A 40 1.75 -6.50 -1.43
CA LEU A 40 0.79 -5.70 -0.64
C LEU A 40 -0.55 -5.57 -1.37
N TRP A 41 -0.51 -5.24 -2.66
CA TRP A 41 -1.72 -5.11 -3.48
C TRP A 41 -2.50 -6.43 -3.52
N HIS A 42 -1.83 -7.54 -3.77
CA HIS A 42 -2.44 -8.87 -3.72
C HIS A 42 -3.03 -9.17 -2.33
N THR A 43 -2.32 -8.85 -1.26
CA THR A 43 -2.80 -9.07 0.12
C THR A 43 -4.09 -8.29 0.39
N VAL A 44 -4.14 -7.03 -0.04
CA VAL A 44 -5.33 -6.18 0.12
C VAL A 44 -6.50 -6.62 -0.76
N THR A 45 -6.22 -7.07 -1.99
CA THR A 45 -7.26 -7.38 -2.99
C THR A 45 -7.78 -8.82 -2.92
N ILE A 46 -6.89 -9.79 -2.71
CA ILE A 46 -7.22 -11.22 -2.76
C ILE A 46 -7.42 -11.80 -1.37
N THR A 47 -6.59 -11.39 -0.40
CA THR A 47 -6.70 -11.91 0.98
C THR A 47 -7.53 -11.03 1.89
N GLU A 48 -7.97 -9.87 1.39
CA GLU A 48 -8.83 -8.91 2.09
C GLU A 48 -8.25 -8.47 3.44
N ARG A 49 -6.91 -8.36 3.49
CA ARG A 49 -6.15 -7.99 4.67
C ARG A 49 -5.33 -6.75 4.39
N PHE A 50 -5.29 -5.84 5.36
CA PHE A 50 -4.44 -4.67 5.32
C PHE A 50 -3.37 -4.77 6.40
N PRO A 51 -2.11 -5.03 6.01
CA PRO A 51 -1.00 -5.14 6.96
C PRO A 51 -0.63 -3.77 7.55
N GLY A 52 -0.56 -3.69 8.87
CA GLY A 52 -0.24 -2.47 9.61
C GLY A 52 1.22 -2.40 10.02
N HIS A 53 1.61 -1.30 10.67
CA HIS A 53 2.98 -1.14 11.15
C HIS A 53 3.32 -1.94 12.41
N GLY A 54 2.31 -2.53 13.08
CA GLY A 54 2.52 -3.53 14.12
C GLY A 54 2.92 -4.91 13.59
N HIS A 55 2.83 -5.12 12.29
CA HIS A 55 3.15 -6.39 11.66
C HIS A 55 4.67 -6.61 11.64
N ASP A 56 5.13 -7.84 11.85
CA ASP A 56 6.52 -8.22 11.64
C ASP A 56 6.93 -8.01 10.18
N VAL A 57 8.22 -7.77 9.91
CA VAL A 57 8.68 -7.68 8.52
C VAL A 57 8.41 -9.01 7.84
N ASN A 58 7.62 -8.99 6.77
CA ASN A 58 7.22 -10.17 6.03
C ASN A 58 7.11 -9.83 4.54
N MET A 59 8.19 -10.15 3.83
CA MET A 59 8.32 -9.91 2.40
C MET A 59 7.27 -10.67 1.57
N ASP A 60 6.73 -11.79 2.04
CA ASP A 60 5.75 -12.61 1.31
C ASP A 60 4.39 -11.96 1.17
N VAL A 61 4.02 -11.12 2.13
CA VAL A 61 2.83 -10.26 2.06
C VAL A 61 3.17 -8.81 1.72
N GLY A 62 4.45 -8.53 1.39
CA GLY A 62 4.93 -7.20 1.01
C GLY A 62 5.12 -6.22 2.17
N VAL A 63 5.12 -6.71 3.42
CA VAL A 63 5.40 -5.90 4.60
C VAL A 63 6.91 -5.69 4.72
N THR A 64 7.35 -4.52 4.30
CA THR A 64 8.75 -4.07 4.38
C THR A 64 8.93 -3.04 5.49
N PRO A 65 10.17 -2.77 5.96
CA PRO A 65 10.43 -1.62 6.82
C PRO A 65 9.92 -0.31 6.23
N GLU A 66 10.10 -0.09 4.92
CA GLU A 66 9.67 1.12 4.23
C GLU A 66 8.15 1.28 4.20
N TRP A 67 7.42 0.17 4.05
CA TRP A 67 5.96 0.17 4.19
C TRP A 67 5.52 0.60 5.59
N LYS A 68 6.17 0.06 6.62
CA LYS A 68 5.86 0.38 8.02
C LYS A 68 6.12 1.86 8.31
N ASP A 69 7.25 2.38 7.84
CA ASP A 69 7.61 3.79 7.96
C ASP A 69 6.59 4.67 7.23
N PHE A 70 6.23 4.31 6.00
CA PHE A 70 5.19 5.03 5.26
C PHE A 70 3.86 5.10 6.04
N LEU A 71 3.41 3.99 6.61
CA LEU A 71 2.18 3.99 7.42
C LEU A 71 2.31 4.89 8.66
N ALA A 72 3.46 4.85 9.34
CA ALA A 72 3.71 5.65 10.53
C ALA A 72 3.71 7.16 10.23
N TYR A 73 4.29 7.58 9.10
CA TYR A 73 4.47 9.00 8.76
C TYR A 73 3.35 9.57 7.88
N SER A 74 2.77 8.77 7.01
CA SER A 74 1.85 9.22 5.95
C SER A 74 0.48 8.55 6.00
N GLY A 75 0.32 7.45 6.73
CA GLY A 75 -0.91 6.64 6.73
C GLY A 75 -2.18 7.46 7.05
N GLN A 76 -2.14 8.31 8.07
CA GLN A 76 -3.31 9.14 8.43
C GLN A 76 -3.65 10.20 7.36
N SER A 77 -2.64 10.83 6.77
CA SER A 77 -2.86 11.79 5.67
C SER A 77 -3.49 11.08 4.48
N LYS A 78 -3.02 9.88 4.14
CA LYS A 78 -3.54 9.10 3.00
C LYS A 78 -4.92 8.52 3.24
N LEU A 79 -5.27 8.23 4.49
CA LEU A 79 -6.65 7.96 4.87
C LEU A 79 -7.55 9.18 4.60
N GLY A 80 -7.11 10.38 5.00
CA GLY A 80 -7.82 11.62 4.72
C GLY A 80 -8.04 11.86 3.23
N ASP A 81 -6.99 11.70 2.42
CA ASP A 81 -7.04 11.81 0.96
C ASP A 81 -8.06 10.82 0.36
N ALA A 82 -8.01 9.54 0.76
CA ALA A 82 -8.91 8.50 0.28
C ALA A 82 -10.38 8.81 0.59
N LEU A 83 -10.65 9.29 1.81
CA LEU A 83 -12.00 9.63 2.25
C LEU A 83 -12.52 10.89 1.53
N GLN A 84 -11.66 11.89 1.28
CA GLN A 84 -12.03 13.10 0.55
C GLN A 84 -12.42 12.79 -0.90
N VAL A 85 -11.65 11.95 -1.59
CA VAL A 85 -11.97 11.51 -2.97
C VAL A 85 -13.33 10.82 -3.02
N ARG A 86 -13.63 9.98 -2.02
CA ARG A 86 -14.89 9.24 -1.96
C ARG A 86 -16.09 10.12 -1.58
N MET A 87 -15.91 11.03 -0.63
CA MET A 87 -16.97 11.91 -0.15
C MET A 87 -17.40 12.96 -1.18
N GLY A 88 -16.50 13.34 -2.10
CA GLY A 88 -16.75 14.40 -3.08
C GLY A 88 -17.14 15.74 -2.41
N PRO A 89 -17.61 16.73 -3.19
CA PRO A 89 -18.04 18.03 -2.65
C PRO A 89 -19.28 17.95 -1.75
N ARG A 90 -20.05 16.85 -1.79
CA ARG A 90 -21.35 16.75 -1.09
C ARG A 90 -21.22 16.60 0.43
N ALA A 91 -20.15 15.99 0.93
CA ALA A 91 -19.92 15.94 2.38
C ALA A 91 -19.57 17.33 2.98
N GLN A 92 -19.06 18.28 2.17
CA GLN A 92 -18.84 19.65 2.63
C GLN A 92 -20.16 20.37 2.97
N LEU A 93 -21.28 19.92 2.39
CA LEU A 93 -22.60 20.50 2.61
C LEU A 93 -23.29 20.02 3.90
N ARG A 94 -22.64 19.18 4.73
CA ARG A 94 -23.17 18.69 6.03
C ARG A 94 -24.60 18.11 5.98
N ILE A 95 -25.01 17.55 4.84
CA ILE A 95 -26.28 16.83 4.75
C ILE A 95 -26.04 15.44 5.32
N ALA A 96 -26.23 15.30 6.63
CA ALA A 96 -25.96 14.07 7.38
C ALA A 96 -26.89 12.93 6.95
N ASN A 97 -26.48 12.20 5.91
CA ASN A 97 -27.16 11.01 5.43
C ASN A 97 -26.53 9.74 6.03
N GLU A 98 -27.23 8.61 5.97
CA GLU A 98 -26.73 7.30 6.44
C GLU A 98 -25.37 6.92 5.83
N ALA A 99 -25.12 7.31 4.57
CA ALA A 99 -23.83 7.13 3.91
C ALA A 99 -22.66 7.82 4.65
N ASP A 100 -22.88 9.00 5.23
CA ASP A 100 -21.87 9.72 6.00
C ASP A 100 -21.58 9.02 7.33
N GLN A 101 -22.59 8.42 7.96
CA GLN A 101 -22.40 7.65 9.20
C GLN A 101 -21.56 6.40 8.96
N GLN A 102 -21.85 5.67 7.86
CA GLN A 102 -21.08 4.50 7.48
C GLN A 102 -19.63 4.83 7.11
N LEU A 103 -19.39 5.98 6.49
CA LEU A 103 -18.05 6.48 6.18
C LEU A 103 -17.27 6.85 7.44
N ARG A 104 -17.91 7.52 8.41
CA ARG A 104 -17.28 7.82 9.72
C ARG A 104 -16.89 6.57 10.48
N ALA A 105 -17.72 5.52 10.45
CA ALA A 105 -17.38 4.25 11.09
C ALA A 105 -16.10 3.63 10.49
N VAL A 106 -15.95 3.68 9.17
CA VAL A 106 -14.74 3.23 8.47
C VAL A 106 -13.55 4.11 8.81
N GLU A 107 -13.72 5.43 8.81
CA GLU A 107 -12.67 6.38 9.16
C GLU A 107 -12.12 6.10 10.57
N ILE A 108 -13.00 5.95 11.56
CA ILE A 108 -12.62 5.64 12.94
C ILE A 108 -11.84 4.32 12.98
N ARG A 109 -12.36 3.27 12.34
CA ARG A 109 -11.72 1.95 12.31
C ARG A 109 -10.31 1.99 11.70
N PHE A 110 -10.13 2.65 10.56
CA PHE A 110 -8.81 2.79 9.93
C PHE A 110 -7.87 3.70 10.74
N ARG A 111 -8.40 4.79 11.31
CA ARG A 111 -7.62 5.71 12.14
C ARG A 111 -7.10 5.01 13.40
N ASP A 112 -7.96 4.27 14.10
CA ASP A 112 -7.60 3.49 15.27
C ASP A 112 -6.58 2.40 14.89
N PHE A 113 -6.82 1.71 13.78
CA PHE A 113 -5.87 0.74 13.24
C PHE A 113 -4.46 1.33 13.04
N LEU A 114 -4.38 2.51 12.41
CA LEU A 114 -3.13 3.22 12.14
C LEU A 114 -2.51 3.82 13.40
N LEU A 115 -3.28 4.14 14.44
CA LEU A 115 -2.75 4.69 15.69
C LEU A 115 -2.17 3.60 16.61
N TYR A 116 -2.89 2.49 16.77
CA TYR A 116 -2.61 1.51 17.82
C TYR A 116 -1.63 0.41 17.42
N ARG A 117 -0.80 0.61 16.38
CA ARG A 117 0.22 -0.38 15.95
C ARG A 117 -0.39 -1.77 15.77
N ASN A 118 -1.60 -1.85 15.21
CA ASN A 118 -2.22 -3.15 14.96
C ASN A 118 -1.49 -3.86 13.81
N ALA A 119 -1.39 -5.19 13.89
CA ALA A 119 -0.66 -5.96 12.89
C ALA A 119 -1.46 -6.11 11.59
N VAL A 120 -2.77 -6.38 11.67
CA VAL A 120 -3.62 -6.62 10.49
C VAL A 120 -5.01 -6.03 10.73
N LEU A 121 -5.54 -5.36 9.72
CA LEU A 121 -6.95 -4.98 9.63
C LEU A 121 -7.64 -5.88 8.60
N GLN A 122 -8.78 -6.46 8.99
CA GLN A 122 -9.61 -7.22 8.07
C GLN A 122 -10.49 -6.26 7.26
N LEU A 123 -10.57 -6.48 5.94
CA LEU A 123 -11.27 -5.62 4.99
C LEU A 123 -12.62 -6.25 4.63
N GLN A 124 -13.58 -6.12 5.54
CA GLN A 124 -14.88 -6.80 5.45
C GLN A 124 -15.80 -6.20 4.39
N GLU A 125 -15.63 -4.91 4.10
CA GLU A 125 -16.54 -4.18 3.23
C GLU A 125 -15.78 -3.65 1.99
N PRO A 126 -16.42 -3.53 0.82
CA PRO A 126 -15.78 -3.01 -0.39
C PRO A 126 -15.16 -1.62 -0.21
N LYS A 127 -15.70 -0.84 0.73
CA LYS A 127 -15.15 0.46 1.12
C LYS A 127 -13.81 0.38 1.86
N ASP A 128 -13.62 -0.67 2.66
CA ASP A 128 -12.35 -0.90 3.34
C ASP A 128 -11.29 -1.26 2.30
N GLN A 129 -11.65 -2.13 1.35
CA GLN A 129 -10.76 -2.48 0.26
C GLN A 129 -10.38 -1.27 -0.59
N TYR A 130 -11.33 -0.38 -0.89
CA TYR A 130 -11.03 0.87 -1.60
C TYR A 130 -9.99 1.73 -0.86
N ILE A 131 -10.19 1.96 0.43
CA ILE A 131 -9.26 2.77 1.24
C ILE A 131 -7.89 2.10 1.31
N ALA A 132 -7.86 0.80 1.58
CA ALA A 132 -6.61 0.04 1.64
C ALA A 132 -5.85 0.09 0.30
N ARG A 133 -6.54 -0.12 -0.83
CA ARG A 133 -5.97 -0.01 -2.19
C ARG A 133 -5.45 1.40 -2.45
N HIS A 134 -6.20 2.43 -2.03
CA HIS A 134 -5.78 3.83 -2.18
C HIS A 134 -4.48 4.12 -1.42
N ILE A 135 -4.36 3.64 -0.18
CA ILE A 135 -3.16 3.81 0.64
C ILE A 135 -1.96 3.07 0.03
N VAL A 136 -2.17 1.85 -0.48
CA VAL A 136 -1.10 1.09 -1.17
C VAL A 136 -0.64 1.81 -2.45
N ASN A 137 -1.57 2.35 -3.25
CA ASN A 137 -1.22 3.16 -4.41
C ASN A 137 -0.43 4.42 -4.00
N ALA A 138 -0.84 5.10 -2.94
CA ALA A 138 -0.13 6.27 -2.43
C ALA A 138 1.31 5.93 -1.98
N TYR A 139 1.51 4.76 -1.35
CA TYR A 139 2.84 4.26 -1.00
C TYR A 139 3.73 4.10 -2.23
N VAL A 140 3.22 3.45 -3.28
CA VAL A 140 3.98 3.24 -4.52
C VAL A 140 4.39 4.55 -5.17
N LEU A 141 3.45 5.49 -5.29
CA LEU A 141 3.70 6.80 -5.89
C LEU A 141 4.73 7.60 -5.08
N GLN A 142 4.66 7.56 -3.75
CA GLN A 142 5.64 8.22 -2.90
C GLN A 142 7.03 7.60 -3.08
N ARG A 143 7.12 6.26 -3.06
CA ARG A 143 8.38 5.56 -3.24
C ARG A 143 9.03 5.83 -4.59
N ASP A 144 8.23 5.84 -5.66
CA ASP A 144 8.73 6.21 -6.99
C ASP A 144 9.26 7.64 -7.01
N SER A 145 8.50 8.60 -6.45
CA SER A 145 8.93 9.99 -6.34
C SER A 145 10.24 10.13 -5.56
N ASP A 146 10.40 9.41 -4.45
CA ASP A 146 11.61 9.47 -3.62
C ASP A 146 12.82 8.88 -4.34
N MET A 147 12.66 7.79 -5.09
CA MET A 147 13.72 7.26 -5.95
C MET A 147 14.12 8.24 -7.05
N GLN A 148 13.16 8.87 -7.73
CA GLN A 148 13.44 9.88 -8.75
C GLN A 148 14.20 11.07 -8.16
N ARG A 149 13.79 11.56 -6.98
CA ARG A 149 14.51 12.63 -6.25
C ARG A 149 15.93 12.22 -5.86
N ALA A 150 16.14 10.98 -5.42
CA ALA A 150 17.46 10.47 -5.08
C ALA A 150 18.38 10.41 -6.32
N ARG A 151 17.87 9.90 -7.44
CA ARG A 151 18.59 9.86 -8.73
C ARG A 151 18.98 11.26 -9.20
N ASN A 152 18.04 12.21 -9.18
CA ASN A 152 18.30 13.60 -9.58
C ASN A 152 19.35 14.27 -8.70
N ARG A 153 19.32 14.04 -7.38
CA ARG A 153 20.34 14.56 -6.46
C ARG A 153 21.72 13.95 -6.72
N GLY A 154 21.79 12.65 -7.03
CA GLY A 154 23.04 11.98 -7.41
C GLY A 154 23.65 12.59 -8.66
N MET A 155 22.84 12.80 -9.70
CA MET A 155 23.30 13.42 -10.96
C MET A 155 23.80 14.86 -10.75
N LEU A 156 23.09 15.67 -9.97
CA LEU A 156 23.52 17.04 -9.66
C LEU A 156 24.85 17.08 -8.91
N ARG A 157 25.07 16.17 -7.95
CA ARG A 157 26.36 16.05 -7.24
C ARG A 157 27.49 15.65 -8.18
N ALA A 158 27.25 14.68 -9.08
CA ALA A 158 28.23 14.27 -10.08
C ALA A 158 28.59 15.42 -11.03
N ALA A 159 27.59 16.18 -11.51
CA ALA A 159 27.81 17.34 -12.36
C ALA A 159 28.58 18.46 -11.65
N ALA A 160 28.28 18.72 -10.38
CA ALA A 160 29.00 19.71 -9.57
C ALA A 160 30.47 19.31 -9.36
N ALA A 161 30.73 18.03 -9.05
CA ALA A 161 32.09 17.53 -8.88
C ALA A 161 32.90 17.54 -10.19
N ALA A 162 32.28 17.18 -11.32
CA ALA A 162 32.89 17.27 -12.64
C ALA A 162 33.28 18.72 -12.98
N ARG A 163 32.42 19.70 -12.67
CA ARG A 163 32.73 21.14 -12.84
C ARG A 163 33.82 21.63 -11.90
N ALA A 164 33.92 21.05 -10.70
CA ALA A 164 34.97 21.37 -9.73
C ALA A 164 36.31 20.66 -10.01
N GLY A 165 36.42 19.86 -11.09
CA GLY A 165 37.62 19.07 -11.38
C GLY A 165 37.89 17.94 -10.37
N VAL A 166 36.92 17.64 -9.50
CA VAL A 166 37.03 16.61 -8.46
C VAL A 166 36.53 15.29 -9.06
N ARG A 167 37.42 14.29 -9.18
CA ARG A 167 37.01 12.92 -9.52
C ARG A 167 36.16 12.37 -8.37
N VAL A 168 34.86 12.21 -8.61
CA VAL A 168 34.01 11.41 -7.71
C VAL A 168 34.45 9.96 -7.89
N PRO A 169 34.77 9.22 -6.82
CA PRO A 169 34.94 7.78 -6.93
C PRO A 169 33.61 7.18 -7.36
N VAL A 170 33.56 6.72 -8.60
CA VAL A 170 32.51 5.79 -9.04
C VAL A 170 32.83 4.50 -8.28
N ASN A 171 32.08 4.23 -7.20
CA ASN A 171 32.04 2.88 -6.65
C ASN A 171 31.41 1.98 -7.71
N VAL A 172 32.24 1.50 -8.62
CA VAL A 172 31.98 0.30 -9.39
C VAL A 172 32.13 -0.81 -8.36
N GLU A 173 31.01 -1.34 -7.85
CA GLU A 173 30.98 -2.70 -7.35
C GLU A 173 31.50 -3.58 -8.49
N ARG A 174 32.81 -3.84 -8.48
CA ARG A 174 33.38 -4.99 -9.17
C ARG A 174 32.87 -6.19 -8.40
N GLU A 175 31.72 -6.66 -8.85
CA GLU A 175 31.32 -8.05 -8.81
C GLU A 175 32.58 -8.91 -8.97
N ASN A 176 32.92 -9.65 -7.92
CA ASN A 176 33.99 -10.63 -7.91
C ASN A 176 33.70 -11.65 -9.02
N VAL A 177 34.34 -11.45 -10.17
CA VAL A 177 34.43 -12.48 -11.19
C VAL A 177 35.33 -13.57 -10.64
N GLU A 178 34.70 -14.71 -10.43
CA GLU A 178 35.27 -16.02 -10.13
C GLU A 178 36.58 -16.27 -10.87
N GLU A 179 37.66 -16.56 -10.14
CA GLU A 179 38.77 -17.35 -10.68
C GLU A 179 38.59 -18.83 -10.27
N PRO A 180 38.85 -19.79 -11.19
CA PRO A 180 38.49 -21.18 -11.01
C PRO A 180 39.54 -21.97 -10.20
N SER A 181 39.03 -22.68 -9.19
CA SER A 181 39.38 -24.05 -8.76
C SER A 181 40.81 -24.58 -9.02
N VAL A 182 41.60 -24.82 -7.95
CA VAL A 182 42.48 -26.00 -7.84
C VAL A 182 42.68 -26.42 -6.36
N ASN A 183 42.28 -27.67 -6.06
CA ASN A 183 42.66 -28.58 -4.94
C ASN A 183 41.97 -28.47 -3.55
N GLY A 184 41.13 -29.49 -3.24
CA GLY A 184 40.73 -29.90 -1.88
C GLY A 184 41.82 -30.68 -1.12
N PRO A 185 41.58 -31.34 0.06
CA PRO A 185 40.37 -32.15 0.34
C PRO A 185 39.75 -32.11 1.77
N ARG A 186 38.44 -32.39 1.78
CA ARG A 186 37.65 -33.33 2.64
C ARG A 186 37.78 -33.32 4.18
N GLY A 187 36.66 -32.97 4.85
CA GLY A 187 36.29 -33.38 6.20
C GLY A 187 34.84 -33.00 6.54
N SER A 188 33.92 -33.98 6.53
CA SER A 188 32.50 -33.87 6.95
C SER A 188 32.35 -34.02 8.48
N PRO A 189 31.14 -34.15 9.07
CA PRO A 189 29.95 -33.27 9.11
C PRO A 189 29.44 -33.02 10.57
N ALA A 190 28.52 -32.05 10.80
CA ALA A 190 27.47 -32.08 11.85
C ALA A 190 26.65 -30.77 11.82
N ALA A 191 25.33 -30.86 11.58
CA ALA A 191 24.26 -30.74 12.59
C ALA A 191 23.96 -29.27 12.95
N SER A 192 22.98 -28.63 12.31
CA SER A 192 21.55 -28.62 12.66
C SER A 192 21.19 -27.59 13.74
N GLU A 193 20.48 -26.54 13.33
CA GLU A 193 19.50 -25.79 14.15
C GLU A 193 18.66 -24.95 13.17
N ARG A 194 17.52 -25.45 12.69
CA ARG A 194 16.16 -25.15 13.20
C ARG A 194 15.99 -23.69 13.67
N SER A 195 15.37 -22.88 12.82
CA SER A 195 14.56 -21.72 13.21
C SER A 195 13.30 -21.72 12.32
N VAL A 196 12.34 -22.59 12.64
CA VAL A 196 11.04 -22.24 13.26
C VAL A 196 10.15 -21.38 12.35
N ASN A 197 9.19 -22.09 11.74
CA ASN A 197 7.96 -21.60 11.13
C ASN A 197 7.26 -20.54 12.01
N SER A 198 6.85 -19.41 11.42
CA SER A 198 5.72 -18.63 11.90
C SER A 198 4.49 -18.90 11.01
N TYR A 199 3.64 -19.77 11.54
CA TYR A 199 2.33 -20.14 11.00
C TYR A 199 1.40 -18.93 10.98
N TRP A 200 0.90 -18.59 9.79
CA TRP A 200 -0.40 -17.94 9.68
C TRP A 200 -1.49 -18.98 10.00
N PRO A 201 -2.41 -18.75 10.95
CA PRO A 201 -3.60 -19.57 11.03
C PRO A 201 -4.44 -19.30 9.78
N ARG A 202 -4.54 -20.30 8.90
CA ARG A 202 -5.63 -20.40 7.93
C ARG A 202 -6.90 -20.65 8.73
N ILE A 203 -7.74 -19.62 8.85
CA ILE A 203 -9.11 -19.81 9.30
C ILE A 203 -9.88 -20.23 8.04
N LEU A 204 -10.33 -21.49 8.03
CA LEU A 204 -11.37 -22.00 7.15
C LEU A 204 -12.73 -21.68 7.76
#